data_AF-A0A3D2ZD47-F1
#
_entry.id   AF-A0A3D2ZD47-F1
#
_cell.length_a   1.000
_cell.length_b   1.000
_cell.length_c   1.000
_cell.angle_alpha   90.00
_cell.angle_beta   90.00
_cell.angle_gamma   90.00
#
_symmetry.space_group_name_H-M   'P 1'
#
loop_
_entity.id
_entity.type
_entity.pdbx_description
1 polymer ?
#
loop_
_entity_poly.entity_id
_entity_poly.type
_entity_poly.pdbx_seq_one_letter_code
_entity_poly.pdbx_strand_id
1 'polypeptide(L)' 'MVGNVPDAQDVYQEALLAAFQGLPRFRMDSVFSTWLYRIAANKALRFRGRRQRRR' A
#
# COMPACT_ATOMS: atom_id res chain seq x y z
N MET A 1 7.05 -6.80 -4.89
CA MET A 1 6.00 -6.67 -5.92
C MET A 1 5.07 -7.87 -5.86
N VAL A 2 3.79 -7.65 -6.17
CA VAL A 2 2.71 -8.64 -6.06
C VAL A 2 2.69 -9.50 -7.33
N GLY A 3 2.49 -10.82 -7.21
CA GLY A 3 2.84 -11.79 -8.26
C GLY A 3 1.79 -12.01 -9.36
N ASN A 4 0.62 -11.36 -9.29
CA ASN A 4 -0.42 -11.42 -10.32
C ASN A 4 -1.31 -10.15 -10.27
N VAL A 5 -2.11 -9.95 -11.31
CA VAL A 5 -2.96 -8.76 -11.49
C VAL A 5 -4.07 -8.66 -10.42
N PRO A 6 -4.83 -9.72 -10.10
CA PRO A 6 -5.86 -9.65 -9.06
C PRO A 6 -5.30 -9.24 -7.69
N ASP A 7 -4.20 -9.86 -7.27
CA ASP A 7 -3.56 -9.52 -6.01
C ASP A 7 -3.04 -8.06 -6.01
N ALA A 8 -2.61 -7.54 -7.16
CA ALA A 8 -2.19 -6.15 -7.30
C ALA A 8 -3.38 -5.18 -7.17
N GLN A 9 -4.57 -5.55 -7.66
CA GLN A 9 -5.81 -4.79 -7.49
C GLN A 9 -6.23 -4.74 -6.01
N ASP A 10 -6.15 -5.86 -5.29
CA ASP A 10 -6.43 -5.89 -3.85
C ASP A 10 -5.50 -4.95 -3.07
N VAL A 11 -4.20 -5.01 -3.36
CA VAL A 11 -3.20 -4.12 -2.75
C VAL A 11 -3.44 -2.66 -3.11
N TYR A 12 -3.82 -2.37 -4.35
CA TYR A 12 -4.16 -1.02 -4.80
C TYR A 12 -5.34 -0.45 -4.03
N GLN A 13 -6.43 -1.22 -3.88
CA GLN A 13 -7.60 -0.78 -3.12
C GLN A 13 -7.25 -0.48 -1.65
N GLU A 14 -6.52 -1.37 -0.99
CA GLU A 14 -6.07 -1.15 0.38
C GLU A 14 -5.14 0.06 0.52
N ALA A 15 -4.28 0.30 -0.47
CA ALA A 15 -3.34 1.41 -0.46
C ALA A 15 -4.05 2.75 -0.63
N LEU A 16 -5.00 2.85 -1.56
CA LEU A 16 -5.80 4.05 -1.77
C LEU A 16 -6.65 4.39 -0.57
N LEU A 17 -7.32 3.41 0.04
CA LEU A 17 -8.13 3.65 1.24
C LEU A 17 -7.26 4.17 2.39
N ALA A 18 -6.09 3.56 2.60
CA ALA A 18 -5.15 4.01 3.62
C ALA A 18 -4.59 5.41 3.34
N ALA A 19 -4.31 5.73 2.08
CA ALA A 19 -3.90 7.08 1.68
C ALA A 19 -5.02 8.09 1.94
N PHE A 20 -6.25 7.80 1.51
CA PHE A 20 -7.39 8.69 1.73
C PHE A 20 -7.63 8.99 3.22
N GLN A 21 -7.60 7.95 4.07
CA GLN A 21 -7.74 8.10 5.53
C GLN A 21 -6.54 8.81 6.18
N GLY A 22 -5.35 8.68 5.60
CA GLY A 22 -4.12 9.30 6.08
C GLY A 22 -3.92 10.74 5.60
N LEU A 23 -4.59 11.14 4.53
CA LEU A 23 -4.42 12.44 3.88
C LEU A 23 -4.62 13.63 4.84
N PRO A 24 -5.65 13.67 5.71
CA PRO A 24 -5.83 14.76 6.67
C PRO A 24 -4.67 14.90 7.68
N ARG A 25 -3.86 13.86 7.85
CA ARG A 25 -2.70 13.83 8.76
C ARG A 25 -1.37 13.97 8.01
N PHE A 26 -1.39 14.14 6.70
CA PHE A 26 -0.18 14.29 5.91
C PHE A 26 0.45 15.66 6.18
N ARG A 27 1.60 15.66 6.87
CA ARG A 27 2.27 16.89 7.35
C ARG A 27 3.14 17.60 6.32
N MET A 28 3.19 17.10 5.08
CA MET A 28 4.07 17.64 4.01
C MET A 28 5.57 17.62 4.35
N ASP A 29 6.00 16.84 5.35
CA ASP A 29 7.41 16.57 5.69
C ASP A 29 8.17 15.83 4.57
N SER A 30 7.46 15.37 3.53
CA SER A 30 8.01 14.73 2.34
C SER A 30 7.16 15.04 1.11
N VAL A 31 7.68 14.76 -0.09
CA VAL A 31 6.87 14.87 -1.32
C VAL A 31 5.70 13.90 -1.27
N PHE A 32 4.52 14.35 -1.69
CA PHE A 32 3.30 13.54 -1.69
C PHE A 32 3.48 12.18 -2.39
N SER A 33 4.18 12.15 -3.52
CA SER A 33 4.50 10.91 -4.26
C SER A 33 5.34 9.94 -3.42
N THR A 34 6.32 10.44 -2.66
CA THR A 34 7.12 9.63 -1.75
C THR A 34 6.27 9.05 -0.63
N TRP A 35 5.39 9.85 -0.03
CA TRP A 35 4.47 9.39 1.01
C TRP A 35 3.49 8.32 0.48
N LEU A 36 2.88 8.56 -0.68
CA LEU A 36 1.97 7.62 -1.32
C LEU A 36 2.67 6.32 -1.72
N TYR A 37 3.88 6.41 -2.26
CA TYR A 37 4.70 5.25 -2.60
C TYR A 37 5.00 4.39 -1.37
N ARG A 38 5.33 5.00 -0.22
CA ARG A 38 5.54 4.26 1.03
C ARG A 38 4.30 3.50 1.48
N ILE A 39 3.11 4.08 1.34
CA ILE A 39 1.85 3.39 1.66
C ILE A 39 1.67 2.17 0.76
N ALA A 40 1.77 2.35 -0.55
CA ALA A 40 1.62 1.26 -1.52
C ALA A 40 2.66 0.14 -1.30
N ALA A 41 3.93 0.49 -1.07
CA ALA A 41 5.00 -0.45 -0.80
C ALA A 41 4.73 -1.26 0.48
N ASN A 42 4.33 -0.60 1.57
CA ASN A 42 4.00 -1.26 2.83
C ASN A 42 2.82 -2.23 2.68
N LYS A 43 1.77 -1.85 1.93
CA LYS A 43 0.64 -2.73 1.64
C LYS A 43 1.05 -3.94 0.82
N ALA A 44 1.85 -3.77 -0.22
CA ALA A 44 2.36 -4.86 -1.03
C ALA A 44 3.23 -5.84 -0.23
N LEU A 45 4.11 -5.33 0.64
CA LEU A 45 4.96 -6.16 1.52
C LEU A 45 4.12 -6.95 2.53
N ARG A 46 3.13 -6.30 3.16
CA ARG A 46 2.20 -6.96 4.09
C ARG A 46 1.39 -8.06 3.39
N PHE A 47 0.89 -7.79 2.18
CA PHE A 47 0.15 -8.77 1.38
C PHE A 47 0.99 -10.01 1.10
N ARG A 48 2.25 -9.84 0.66
CA ARG A 48 3.18 -10.96 0.43
C ARG A 48 3.42 -11.78 1.69
N GLY A 49 3.65 -11.14 2.83
CA GLY A 49 3.85 -11.84 4.10
C GLY A 49 2.62 -12.64 4.54
N ARG A 50 1.40 -12.13 4.32
CA ARG A 50 0.15 -12.86 4.58
C ARG A 50 0.00 -14.08 3.67
N ARG A 51 0.32 -13.94 2.38
CA ARG A 51 0.21 -15.03 1.41
C ARG A 51 1.22 -16.14 1.66
N GLN A 52 2.44 -15.80 2.08
CA GLN A 52 3.46 -16.79 2.44
C GLN A 52 3.08 -17.60 3.69
N ARG A 53 2.36 -17.01 4.65
CA ARG A 53 1.85 -17.72 5.84
C ARG A 53 0.62 -18.61 5.57
N ARG A 54 -0.08 -18.40 4.46
CA ARG A 54 -1.26 -19.19 4.04
C ARG A 54 -0.89 -20.38 3.15
N ARG A 55 0.38 -20.49 2.74
CA ARG A 55 0.96 -21.65 2.06
C ARG A 55 1.70 -22.50 3.08
#